data_AF-A0A5S9M052-F1
#
_entry.id   AF-A0A5S9M052-F1
#
_cell.length_a   1.000
_cell.length_b   1.000
_cell.length_c   1.000
_cell.angle_alpha   90.00
_cell.angle_beta   90.00
_cell.angle_gamma   90.00
#
_symmetry.space_group_name_H-M   'P 1'
#
loop_
_entity.id
_entity.type
_entity.pdbx_description
1 polymer ?
#
loop_
_entity_poly.entity_id
_entity_poly.type
_entity_poly.pdbx_seq_one_letter_code
_entity_poly.pdbx_strand_id
1 'polypeptide(L)'
;MILFILYFGFPYIGIEFTAVTAAIIGFSFNSAAYIAEINRAALSSVPSGQVEAAKSLGLSYWQTMRGVILPQSVRIAPCRH
;
A
#
# COMPACT_ATOMS: atom_id res chain seq x y z
N MET A 1 -12.75 11.53 8.14
CA MET A 1 -14.06 10.94 7.76
C MET A 1 -14.24 9.50 8.25
N ILE A 2 -13.23 8.63 8.12
CA ILE A 2 -13.34 7.22 8.54
C ILE A 2 -13.73 7.06 10.03
N LEU A 3 -13.20 7.91 10.92
CA LEU A 3 -13.54 7.90 12.35
C LEU A 3 -15.01 8.20 12.62
N PHE A 4 -15.57 9.16 11.87
CA PHE A 4 -16.97 9.55 11.98
C PHE A 4 -17.89 8.40 11.56
N ILE A 5 -17.55 7.71 10.46
CA ILE A 5 -18.29 6.52 10.02
C ILE A 5 -18.22 5.40 11.05
N LEU A 6 -17.04 5.14 11.63
CA LEU A 6 -16.87 4.07 12.61
C LEU A 6 -17.63 4.35 13.91
N TYR A 7 -17.64 5.59 14.39
CA TYR A 7 -18.25 5.92 15.68
C TYR A 7 -19.74 6.24 15.59
N PHE A 8 -20.19 6.91 14.54
CA PHE A 8 -21.60 7.31 14.37
C PHE A 8 -22.36 6.49 13.33
N GLY A 9 -21.68 5.83 12.39
CA GLY A 9 -22.31 5.03 11.33
C GLY A 9 -22.59 3.59 11.72
N PHE A 10 -21.63 2.91 12.37
CA PHE A 10 -21.79 1.51 12.78
C PHE A 10 -22.85 1.23 13.87
N PRO A 11 -23.18 2.17 14.78
CA PRO A 11 -24.31 1.98 15.69
C PRO A 11 -25.66 1.75 14.98
N TYR A 12 -25.86 2.26 13.76
CA TYR A 12 -27.08 2.00 12.97
C TYR A 12 -27.25 0.53 12.57
N ILE A 13 -26.18 -0.26 12.58
CA ILE A 13 -26.21 -1.71 12.32
C ILE A 13 -26.03 -2.54 13.61
N GLY A 14 -26.16 -1.90 14.78
CA GLY A 14 -26.09 -2.57 16.09
C GLY A 14 -24.68 -2.89 16.58
N ILE A 15 -23.64 -2.32 15.95
CA ILE A 15 -22.24 -2.49 16.36
C ILE A 15 -21.74 -1.19 16.98
N GLU A 16 -21.50 -1.22 18.29
CA GLU A 16 -20.94 -0.07 19.00
C GLU A 16 -19.45 -0.28 19.27
N PHE A 17 -18.63 0.66 18.78
CA PHE A 17 -17.20 0.69 19.06
C PHE A 17 -16.90 1.65 20.21
N THR A 18 -16.00 1.24 21.11
CA THR A 18 -15.41 2.18 22.07
C THR A 18 -14.60 3.25 21.31
N ALA A 19 -14.46 4.44 21.89
CA ALA A 19 -13.70 5.54 21.28
C ALA A 19 -12.26 5.12 20.92
N VAL A 20 -11.63 4.30 21.77
CA VAL A 20 -10.27 3.78 21.54
C VAL A 20 -10.23 2.83 20.36
N THR A 21 -11.18 1.89 20.25
CA THR A 21 -11.26 0.95 19.13
C THR A 21 -11.50 1.66 17.80
N ALA A 22 -12.42 2.62 17.77
CA ALA A 22 -12.70 3.41 16.57
C ALA A 22 -11.48 4.26 16.15
N ALA A 23 -10.74 4.82 17.12
CA ALA A 23 -9.51 5.56 16.87
C ALA A 23 -8.43 4.66 16.25
N ILE A 24 -8.17 3.49 16.83
CA ILE A 24 -7.19 2.52 16.32
C ILE A 24 -7.52 2.14 14.88
N ILE A 25 -8.75 1.66 14.63
CA ILE A 25 -9.16 1.21 13.30
C ILE A 25 -9.06 2.38 12.30
N GLY A 26 -9.58 3.55 12.68
CA GLY A 26 -9.64 4.67 11.76
C GLY A 26 -8.26 5.22 11.38
N PHE A 27 -7.36 5.36 12.35
CA PHE A 27 -5.98 5.79 12.06
C PHE A 27 -5.19 4.72 11.32
N SER A 28 -5.31 3.45 11.70
CA SER A 28 -4.66 2.35 10.99
C SER A 28 -5.12 2.28 9.54
N PHE A 29 -6.42 2.45 9.26
CA PHE A 29 -6.95 2.41 7.90
C PHE A 29 -6.46 3.59 7.07
N ASN A 30 -6.48 4.80 7.63
CA ASN A 30 -5.98 5.99 6.94
C ASN A 30 -4.48 5.87 6.62
N SER A 31 -3.68 5.40 7.58
CA SER A 31 -2.25 5.15 7.41
C SER A 31 -2.00 4.04 6.37
N ALA A 32 -2.73 2.92 6.44
CA ALA A 32 -2.59 1.82 5.49
C ALA A 32 -2.92 2.25 4.06
N ALA A 33 -3.96 3.05 3.85
CA ALA A 33 -4.31 3.59 2.53
C ALA A 33 -3.19 4.50 1.98
N TYR A 34 -2.64 5.37 2.82
CA TYR A 34 -1.53 6.23 2.43
C TYR A 34 -0.27 5.43 2.08
N ILE A 35 0.08 4.44 2.91
CA ILE A 35 1.20 3.52 2.65
C ILE A 35 0.97 2.73 1.35
N ALA A 36 -0.26 2.26 1.09
CA ALA A 36 -0.59 1.54 -0.13
C ALA A 36 -0.37 2.40 -1.37
N GLU A 37 -0.77 3.68 -1.32
CA GLU A 37 -0.58 4.62 -2.43
C GLU A 37 0.91 4.93 -2.65
N ILE A 38 1.70 5.06 -1.58
CA ILE A 38 3.16 5.18 -1.67
C ILE A 38 3.76 3.96 -2.36
N ASN A 39 3.37 2.75 -1.96
CA ASN A 39 3.87 1.52 -2.59
C ASN A 39 3.48 1.44 -4.07
N ARG A 40 2.25 1.83 -4.42
CA ARG A 40 1.78 1.89 -5.81
C ARG A 40 2.60 2.89 -6.63
N ALA A 41 2.83 4.09 -6.09
CA ALA A 41 3.64 5.12 -6.72
C ALA A 41 5.11 4.68 -6.89
N ALA A 42 5.69 4.05 -5.87
CA ALA A 42 7.05 3.51 -5.91
C ALA A 42 7.21 2.35 -6.90
N LEU A 43 6.17 1.51 -7.07
CA LEU A 43 6.19 0.46 -8.09
C LEU A 43 6.05 1.05 -9.50
N SER A 44 5.21 2.07 -9.65
CA SER A 44 4.96 2.74 -10.93
C SER A 44 6.11 3.63 -11.40
N SER A 45 7.03 4.02 -10.51
CA SER A 45 8.19 4.84 -10.84
C SER A 45 9.35 4.03 -11.45
N VAL A 46 9.29 2.70 -11.39
CA VAL A 46 10.28 1.83 -12.03
C VAL A 46 10.15 1.96 -13.55
N PRO A 47 11.21 2.34 -14.28
CA PRO A 47 11.14 2.49 -15.73
C PRO A 47 10.70 1.20 -16.43
N SER A 48 9.80 1.31 -17.41
CA SER A 48 9.31 0.16 -18.20
C SER A 48 10.45 -0.62 -18.88
N GLY A 49 11.55 0.06 -19.22
CA GLY A 49 12.75 -0.56 -19.80
C GLY A 49 13.37 -1.66 -18.92
N GLN A 50 13.21 -1.61 -17.59
CA GLN A 50 13.65 -2.68 -16.69
C GLN A 50 12.82 -3.96 -16.87
N VAL A 51 11.51 -3.81 -17.14
CA VAL A 51 10.60 -4.92 -17.41
C VAL A 51 10.89 -5.51 -18.79
N GLU A 52 11.14 -4.66 -19.78
CA GLU A 52 11.52 -5.08 -21.14
C GLU A 52 12.87 -5.80 -21.15
N ALA A 53 13.88 -5.28 -20.43
CA ALA A 53 15.18 -5.93 -20.29
C ALA A 53 15.06 -7.30 -19.61
N ALA A 54 14.27 -7.40 -18.54
CA ALA A 54 14.02 -8.67 -17.87
C ALA A 54 13.31 -9.70 -18.77
N LYS A 55 12.35 -9.25 -19.59
CA LYS A 55 11.70 -10.10 -20.60
C LYS A 55 12.68 -10.56 -21.68
N SER A 56 13.56 -9.69 -22.16
CA SER A 56 14.62 -10.04 -23.13
C SER A 56 15.61 -11.06 -22.57
N LEU A 57 15.79 -11.10 -21.25
CA LEU A 57 16.58 -12.12 -20.55
C LEU A 57 15.80 -13.41 -20.27
N GLY A 58 14.56 -13.54 -20.74
CA GLY A 58 13.72 -14.72 -20.55
C GLY A 58 13.18 -14.90 -19.12
N LEU A 59 13.20 -13.85 -18.29
CA LEU A 59 12.67 -13.93 -16.92
C LEU A 59 11.14 -14.01 -16.92
N SER A 60 10.59 -14.90 -16.09
CA SER A 60 9.16 -14.95 -15.82
C SER A 60 8.70 -13.74 -15.00
N TYR A 61 7.42 -13.40 -15.06
CA TYR A 61 6.83 -12.27 -14.33
C TYR A 61 7.22 -12.24 -12.84
N TRP A 62 7.19 -13.40 -12.17
CA TRP A 62 7.54 -13.51 -10.76
C TRP A 62 9.03 -13.30 -10.48
N GLN A 63 9.91 -13.70 -11.39
CA GLN A 63 11.35 -13.45 -11.31
C GLN A 63 11.66 -11.97 -11.55
N THR A 64 11.03 -11.36 -12.55
CA THR A 64 11.15 -9.92 -12.82
C THR A 64 10.64 -9.09 -11.65
N MET A 65 9.48 -9.44 -11.10
CA MET A 65 8.87 -8.72 -9.98
C MET A 65 9.76 -8.77 -8.73
N ARG A 66 10.21 -9.96 -8.31
CA ARG A 66 11.04 -10.12 -7.10
C ARG A 66 12.49 -9.71 -7.28
N GLY A 67 13.08 -9.95 -8.45
CA GLY A 67 14.51 -9.76 -8.70
C GLY A 67 14.88 -8.39 -9.24
N VAL A 68 13.94 -7.67 -9.88
CA VAL A 68 14.23 -6.40 -10.56
C VAL A 68 13.33 -5.28 -10.04
N ILE A 69 12.01 -5.45 -10.14
CA ILE A 69 11.06 -4.35 -9.88
C ILE A 69 10.98 -4.02 -8.38
N LEU A 70 10.69 -5.01 -7.52
CA LEU A 70 10.56 -4.81 -6.07
C LEU A 70 11.81 -4.20 -5.40
N PRO A 71 13.04 -4.69 -5.63
CA PRO A 71 14.22 -4.09 -5.00
C PRO A 71 14.47 -2.66 -5.48
N GLN A 72 14.09 -2.30 -6.71
CA GLN A 72 14.20 -0.93 -7.20
C GLN A 72 13.12 -0.03 -6.61
N SER A 73 11.86 -0.47 -6.58
CA SER A 73 10.76 0.31 -6.00
C SER A 73 10.96 0.58 -4.52
N VAL A 74 11.51 -0.37 -3.76
CA VAL A 74 11.80 -0.20 -2.32
C VAL A 74 12.88 0.86 -2.07
N ARG A 75 13.85 1.04 -2.98
CA ARG A 75 14.86 2.11 -2.86
C ARG A 75 14.28 3.50 -3.13
N ILE A 76 13.20 3.58 -3.90
CA ILE A 76 12.51 4.82 -4.25
C ILE A 76 11.47 5.18 -3.19
N ALA A 77 10.86 4.18 -2.54
CA ALA A 77 9.96 4.40 -1.42
C ALA A 77 10.72 5.12 -0.28
N PRO A 78 10.12 6.17 0.33
CA PRO A 78 10.79 7.04 1.30
C PRO A 78 11.08 6.39 2.66
N CYS A 79 10.92 5.07 2.82
CA CYS A 79 11.19 4.34 4.06
C CYS A 79 12.69 4.29 4.46
N ARG A 80 13.55 5.08 3.82
CA ARG A 80 14.97 5.20 4.14
C ARG A 80 15.26 6.62 4.65
N HIS A 81 15.10 6.80 5.96
CA HIS A 81 16.00 7.65 6.74
C HIS A 81 17.15 6.77 7.24
#